data_AF-A0A1G5S6K5-F1
#
_entry.id   AF-A0A1G5S6K5-F1
#
_cell.length_a   1.000
_cell.length_b   1.000
_cell.length_c   1.000
_cell.angle_alpha   90.00
_cell.angle_beta   90.00
_cell.angle_gamma   90.00
#
_symmetry.space_group_name_H-M   'P 1'
#
loop_
_entity.id
_entity.type
_entity.pdbx_description
1 polymer ?
#
loop_
_entity_poly.entity_id
_entity_poly.type
_entity_poly.pdbx_seq_one_letter_code
_entity_poly.pdbx_strand_id
1 'polypeptide(L)'
;MHEGFNRIFWGMIFVTFHITIGGFEVLPLPSFVGFLMVRGGILEILRDPKTAQAQEVGQEAEAFDPNLVSSRRSKDAQHYLKRASLIALISAIAAVPRVAAVQFNDFLSGWPLASLFKLELNSILDLALAYYVLSGAVCLLRAQGDSVREAFYLKRLKTYLILLVTASVLGTILMALGVISGWTVVLGMVVLALRIWLIAMLHGLKPKTTMGKVLKTELGDTELENSPQS
;
A
#
# COMPACT_ATOMS: atom_id res chain seq x y z
N MET A 1 -5.21 -5.63 -12.59
CA MET A 1 -4.15 -4.99 -11.78
C MET A 1 -4.42 -3.52 -11.46
N HIS A 2 -4.78 -2.67 -12.44
CA HIS A 2 -4.93 -1.23 -12.22
C HIS A 2 -6.02 -0.87 -11.19
N GLU A 3 -7.13 -1.59 -11.19
CA GLU A 3 -8.26 -1.37 -10.27
C GLU A 3 -7.88 -1.66 -8.81
N GLY A 4 -7.26 -2.81 -8.53
CA GLY A 4 -6.77 -3.14 -7.18
C GLY A 4 -5.78 -2.12 -6.61
N PHE A 5 -4.81 -1.64 -7.40
CA PHE A 5 -3.91 -0.56 -6.96
C PHE A 5 -4.62 0.77 -6.75
N ASN A 6 -5.61 1.09 -7.59
CA ASN A 6 -6.44 2.29 -7.41
C ASN A 6 -7.21 2.22 -6.10
N ARG A 7 -7.72 1.04 -5.75
CA ARG A 7 -8.44 0.80 -4.51
C ARG A 7 -7.53 0.93 -3.28
N ILE A 8 -6.30 0.40 -3.36
CA ILE A 8 -5.27 0.58 -2.32
C ILE A 8 -4.93 2.08 -2.15
N PHE A 9 -4.73 2.80 -3.26
CA PHE A 9 -4.42 4.23 -3.24
C PHE A 9 -5.50 5.04 -2.51
N TRP A 10 -6.77 4.86 -2.88
CA TRP A 10 -7.89 5.54 -2.24
C TRP A 10 -8.07 5.12 -0.78
N GLY A 11 -7.89 3.83 -0.47
CA GLY A 11 -7.92 3.35 0.91
C GLY A 11 -6.86 4.04 1.79
N MET A 12 -5.64 4.20 1.28
CA MET A 12 -4.55 4.91 1.99
C MET A 12 -4.82 6.41 2.19
N ILE A 13 -5.52 7.06 1.25
CA ILE A 13 -6.00 8.44 1.43
C ILE A 13 -6.97 8.50 2.61
N PHE A 14 -7.98 7.61 2.65
CA PHE A 14 -8.95 7.59 3.74
C PHE A 14 -8.32 7.26 5.11
N VAL A 15 -7.33 6.37 5.15
CA VAL A 15 -6.56 6.10 6.39
C VAL A 15 -5.78 7.34 6.83
N THR A 16 -5.26 8.13 5.89
CA THR A 16 -4.40 9.30 6.19
C THR A 16 -5.18 10.53 6.60
N PHE A 17 -6.25 10.85 5.87
CA PHE A 17 -7.03 12.07 6.06
C PHE A 17 -8.31 11.78 6.85
N HIS A 18 -8.16 11.56 8.15
CA HIS A 18 -9.27 11.56 9.11
C HIS A 18 -9.21 12.87 9.90
N ILE A 19 -9.80 13.92 9.35
CA ILE A 19 -9.76 15.25 9.96
C ILE A 19 -10.87 15.33 11.02
N THR A 20 -10.47 15.38 12.29
CA THR A 20 -11.33 15.78 13.41
C THR A 20 -11.33 17.30 13.52
N ILE A 21 -12.45 17.95 13.19
CA ILE A 21 -12.65 19.39 13.44
C ILE A 21 -13.58 19.52 14.65
N GLY A 22 -13.09 20.10 15.74
CA GLY A 22 -13.92 20.43 16.92
C GLY A 22 -14.54 19.22 17.63
N GLY A 23 -13.88 18.06 17.63
CA GLY A 23 -14.41 16.82 18.23
C GLY A 23 -15.36 16.02 17.32
N PHE A 24 -15.71 16.56 16.15
CA PHE A 24 -16.45 15.85 15.11
C PHE A 24 -15.51 15.44 13.97
N GLU A 25 -15.54 14.17 13.56
CA GLU A 25 -14.87 13.71 12.34
C GLU A 25 -15.63 14.25 11.13
N VAL A 26 -15.01 15.17 10.37
CA VAL A 26 -15.66 15.87 9.24
C VAL A 26 -15.78 14.97 8.00
N LEU A 27 -14.94 13.93 7.92
CA LEU A 27 -15.11 12.82 7.00
C LEU A 27 -15.68 11.63 7.79
N PRO A 28 -16.97 11.28 7.62
CA PRO A 28 -17.62 10.20 8.36
C PRO A 28 -17.22 8.81 7.81
N LEU A 29 -16.05 8.69 7.19
CA LEU A 29 -15.49 7.43 6.76
C LEU A 29 -14.47 7.01 7.81
N PRO A 30 -14.84 6.10 8.71
CA PRO A 30 -13.92 5.62 9.72
C PRO A 30 -12.68 5.04 9.05
N SER A 31 -11.52 5.21 9.68
CA SER A 31 -10.24 4.66 9.18
C SER A 31 -10.31 3.15 8.89
N PHE A 32 -11.20 2.40 9.56
CA PHE A 32 -11.44 0.99 9.26
C PHE A 32 -11.94 0.76 7.82
N VAL A 33 -12.74 1.68 7.25
CA VAL A 33 -13.21 1.59 5.85
C VAL A 33 -12.03 1.75 4.91
N GLY A 34 -11.12 2.67 5.20
CA GLY A 34 -9.86 2.83 4.47
C GLY A 34 -9.04 1.53 4.47
N PHE A 35 -8.86 0.90 5.64
CA PHE A 35 -8.16 -0.38 5.75
C PHE A 35 -8.87 -1.53 5.01
N LEU A 36 -10.20 -1.60 5.08
CA LEU A 36 -10.99 -2.58 4.32
C LEU A 36 -10.86 -2.36 2.80
N MET A 37 -10.80 -1.10 2.36
CA MET A 37 -10.59 -0.76 0.96
C MET A 37 -9.19 -1.17 0.48
N VAL A 38 -8.15 -0.95 1.29
CA VAL A 38 -6.79 -1.46 1.04
C VAL A 38 -6.81 -2.98 0.93
N ARG A 39 -7.42 -3.68 1.89
CA ARG A 39 -7.57 -5.14 1.86
C ARG A 39 -8.28 -5.62 0.59
N GLY A 40 -9.38 -4.97 0.24
CA GLY A 40 -10.15 -5.26 -0.98
C GLY A 40 -9.29 -5.15 -2.23
N GLY A 41 -8.51 -4.07 -2.34
CA GLY A 41 -7.59 -3.88 -3.46
C GLY A 41 -6.47 -4.92 -3.50
N ILE A 42 -5.91 -5.31 -2.36
CA ILE A 42 -4.91 -6.39 -2.28
C ILE A 42 -5.51 -7.73 -2.73
N LEU A 43 -6.70 -8.07 -2.25
CA LEU A 43 -7.38 -9.32 -2.64
C LEU A 43 -7.71 -9.34 -4.12
N GLU A 44 -8.04 -8.20 -4.70
CA GLU A 44 -8.29 -8.05 -6.13
C GLU A 44 -7.02 -8.26 -6.96
N ILE A 45 -5.88 -7.74 -6.51
CA ILE A 45 -4.57 -8.03 -7.12
C ILE A 45 -4.26 -9.53 -7.01
N LEU A 46 -4.53 -10.15 -5.87
CA LEU A 46 -4.29 -11.59 -5.67
C LEU A 46 -5.20 -12.48 -6.52
N ARG A 47 -6.39 -12.00 -6.90
CA ARG A 47 -7.37 -12.73 -7.72
C ARG A 47 -7.19 -12.53 -9.22
N ASP A 48 -6.33 -11.60 -9.65
CA ASP A 48 -6.14 -11.33 -11.07
C ASP A 48 -5.52 -12.58 -11.76
N PRO A 49 -6.13 -13.08 -12.85
CA PRO A 49 -5.64 -14.27 -13.55
C PRO A 49 -4.22 -14.09 -14.08
N LYS A 50 -3.73 -12.87 -14.32
CA LYS A 50 -2.33 -12.64 -14.73
C LYS A 50 -1.32 -12.95 -13.61
N THR A 51 -1.74 -12.80 -12.35
CA THR A 51 -0.97 -13.24 -11.18
C THR A 51 -1.13 -14.74 -10.89
N ALA A 52 -2.23 -15.36 -11.35
CA ALA A 52 -2.49 -16.79 -11.23
C ALA A 52 -1.87 -17.63 -12.39
N GLN A 53 -1.76 -17.09 -13.60
CA GLN A 53 -1.10 -17.77 -14.74
C GLN A 53 0.41 -17.88 -14.56
N ALA A 54 1.03 -16.95 -13.82
CA ALA A 54 2.40 -17.10 -13.31
C ALA A 54 2.57 -18.31 -12.36
N GLN A 55 1.47 -18.93 -11.93
CA GLN A 55 1.41 -20.06 -10.99
C GLN A 55 1.29 -21.40 -11.71
N GLU A 56 0.49 -21.49 -12.77
CA GLU A 56 0.26 -22.75 -13.52
C GLU A 56 1.45 -23.09 -14.43
N VAL A 57 2.03 -22.10 -15.12
CA VAL A 57 3.26 -22.30 -15.92
C VAL A 57 4.44 -22.77 -15.05
N GLY A 58 4.41 -22.46 -13.76
CA GLY A 58 5.45 -22.81 -12.80
C GLY A 58 5.31 -24.16 -12.11
N GLN A 59 4.24 -24.91 -12.36
CA GLN A 59 3.97 -26.19 -11.68
C GLN A 59 4.19 -27.42 -12.60
N GLU A 60 4.26 -27.23 -13.92
CA GLU A 60 4.52 -28.31 -14.89
C GLU A 60 5.97 -28.40 -15.39
N ALA A 61 6.84 -27.44 -15.07
CA ALA A 61 8.22 -27.38 -15.60
C ALA A 61 9.29 -27.50 -14.50
N GLU A 62 9.38 -28.67 -13.85
CA GLU A 62 10.57 -29.06 -13.06
C GLU A 62 11.61 -29.75 -13.95
N ALA A 63 12.23 -29.00 -14.87
CA ALA A 63 13.49 -29.39 -15.51
C ALA A 63 14.25 -28.11 -15.90
N PHE A 64 15.32 -27.82 -15.18
CA PHE A 64 16.32 -26.75 -15.38
C PHE A 64 16.01 -25.71 -16.49
N ASP A 65 15.15 -24.73 -16.18
CA ASP A 65 14.72 -23.68 -17.11
C ASP A 65 14.76 -22.30 -16.39
N PRO A 66 15.30 -21.22 -16.99
CA PRO A 66 15.18 -19.84 -16.50
C PRO A 66 13.76 -19.41 -16.07
N ASN A 67 12.70 -20.11 -16.49
CA ASN A 67 11.33 -19.97 -16.00
C ASN A 67 11.13 -20.35 -14.50
N LEU A 68 12.06 -21.06 -13.86
CA LEU A 68 11.98 -21.33 -12.41
C LEU A 68 12.11 -20.04 -11.58
N VAL A 69 12.86 -19.06 -12.09
CA VAL A 69 13.09 -17.78 -11.42
C VAL A 69 11.83 -16.91 -11.42
N SER A 70 11.02 -16.95 -12.48
CA SER A 70 9.75 -16.21 -12.55
C SER A 70 8.67 -16.86 -11.66
N SER A 71 8.61 -18.19 -11.61
CA SER A 71 7.74 -18.96 -10.70
C SER A 71 8.02 -18.65 -9.22
N ARG A 72 9.29 -18.64 -8.80
CA ARG A 72 9.68 -18.28 -7.42
C ARG A 72 9.31 -16.83 -7.08
N ARG A 73 9.57 -15.90 -8.02
CA ARG A 73 9.28 -14.46 -7.85
C ARG A 73 7.78 -14.15 -7.71
N SER A 74 6.92 -14.90 -8.40
CA SER A 74 5.46 -14.77 -8.26
C SER A 74 4.98 -15.22 -6.87
N LYS A 75 5.51 -16.35 -6.36
CA LYS A 75 5.18 -16.85 -5.01
C LYS A 75 5.57 -15.85 -3.91
N ASP A 76 6.73 -15.19 -4.04
CA ASP A 76 7.17 -14.17 -3.09
C ASP A 76 6.21 -12.97 -3.07
N ALA A 77 5.81 -12.46 -4.24
CA ALA A 77 4.86 -11.36 -4.35
C ALA A 77 3.53 -11.69 -3.66
N GLN A 78 2.98 -12.89 -3.91
CA GLN A 78 1.74 -13.35 -3.27
C GLN A 78 1.90 -13.46 -1.76
N HIS A 79 3.04 -13.94 -1.27
CA HIS A 79 3.31 -14.05 0.16
C HIS A 79 3.31 -12.69 0.86
N TYR A 80 3.96 -11.67 0.28
CA TYR A 80 3.92 -10.30 0.81
C TYR A 80 2.51 -9.70 0.79
N LEU A 81 1.77 -9.86 -0.31
CA LEU A 81 0.40 -9.36 -0.44
C LEU A 81 -0.58 -10.05 0.51
N LYS A 82 -0.47 -11.36 0.73
CA LYS A 82 -1.29 -12.06 1.73
C LYS A 82 -1.06 -11.50 3.13
N ARG A 83 0.20 -11.27 3.52
CA ARG A 83 0.53 -10.64 4.80
C ARG A 83 0.01 -9.20 4.89
N ALA A 84 0.14 -8.41 3.82
CA ALA A 84 -0.46 -7.07 3.74
C ALA A 84 -1.96 -7.11 3.99
N SER A 85 -2.68 -8.07 3.40
CA SER A 85 -4.13 -8.20 3.55
C SER A 85 -4.56 -8.55 4.99
N LEU A 86 -3.74 -9.36 5.68
CA LEU A 86 -3.97 -9.74 7.06
C LEU A 86 -3.69 -8.57 8.01
N ILE A 87 -2.61 -7.82 7.77
CA ILE A 87 -2.31 -6.60 8.54
C ILE A 87 -3.41 -5.56 8.32
N ALA A 88 -3.86 -5.34 7.07
CA ALA A 88 -4.98 -4.45 6.81
C ALA A 88 -6.25 -4.85 7.57
N LEU A 89 -6.53 -6.15 7.70
CA LEU A 89 -7.66 -6.65 8.49
C LEU A 89 -7.46 -6.38 9.99
N ILE A 90 -6.27 -6.66 10.53
CA ILE A 90 -5.94 -6.37 11.93
C ILE A 90 -6.06 -4.87 12.20
N SER A 91 -5.53 -4.02 11.32
CA SER A 91 -5.67 -2.56 11.42
C SER A 91 -7.12 -2.12 11.38
N ALA A 92 -7.95 -2.72 10.52
CA ALA A 92 -9.37 -2.42 10.47
C ALA A 92 -10.07 -2.76 11.80
N ILE A 93 -9.78 -3.94 12.38
CA ILE A 93 -10.34 -4.37 13.67
C ILE A 93 -9.85 -3.45 14.79
N ALA A 94 -8.55 -3.15 14.83
CA ALA A 94 -7.94 -2.26 15.83
C ALA A 94 -8.47 -0.81 15.74
N ALA A 95 -8.95 -0.39 14.58
CA ALA A 95 -9.57 0.91 14.38
C ALA A 95 -11.00 0.99 14.92
N VAL A 96 -11.75 -0.12 15.06
CA VAL A 96 -13.15 -0.11 15.54
C VAL A 96 -13.28 0.46 16.96
N PRO A 97 -12.48 0.03 17.96
CA PRO A 97 -12.52 0.63 19.28
C PRO A 97 -12.21 2.12 19.31
N ARG A 98 -11.46 2.65 18.33
CA ARG A 98 -11.16 4.09 18.25
C ARG A 98 -12.40 4.90 17.90
N VAL A 99 -13.15 4.44 16.90
CA VAL A 99 -14.42 5.05 16.48
C VAL A 99 -15.44 4.96 17.62
N ALA A 100 -15.52 3.79 18.25
CA ALA A 100 -16.38 3.59 19.41
C ALA A 100 -15.93 4.49 20.59
N ALA A 101 -14.63 4.64 20.86
CA ALA A 101 -14.15 5.45 21.98
C ALA A 101 -14.45 6.95 21.86
N VAL A 102 -14.63 7.49 20.65
CA VAL A 102 -15.13 8.87 20.47
C VAL A 102 -16.58 8.99 20.99
N GLN A 103 -17.37 7.92 20.87
CA GLN A 103 -18.75 7.85 21.38
C GLN A 103 -18.86 7.30 22.82
N PHE A 104 -17.86 6.56 23.29
CA PHE A 104 -17.82 5.84 24.58
C PHE A 104 -16.66 6.32 25.47
N ASN A 105 -16.30 7.62 25.41
CA ASN A 105 -15.13 8.19 26.09
C ASN A 105 -15.09 7.87 27.60
N ASP A 106 -16.25 7.67 28.22
CA ASP A 106 -16.37 7.35 29.65
C ASP A 106 -16.09 5.87 29.98
N PHE A 107 -16.18 4.94 29.03
CA PHE A 107 -16.04 3.50 29.29
C PHE A 107 -14.58 3.03 29.35
N LEU A 108 -13.68 3.69 28.60
CA LEU A 108 -12.27 3.28 28.46
C LEU A 108 -11.27 4.18 29.22
N SER A 109 -11.73 5.30 29.79
CA SER A 109 -10.90 6.26 30.54
C SER A 109 -10.28 5.67 31.81
N GLY A 110 -10.82 4.56 32.32
CA GLY A 110 -10.30 3.87 33.51
C GLY A 110 -9.07 2.98 33.27
N TRP A 111 -8.63 2.77 32.03
CA TRP A 111 -7.51 1.87 31.74
C TRP A 111 -6.20 2.65 31.52
N PRO A 112 -5.26 2.66 32.49
CA PRO A 112 -4.01 3.42 32.38
C PRO A 112 -3.12 3.01 31.20
N LEU A 113 -3.32 1.81 30.65
CA LEU A 113 -2.61 1.32 29.45
C LEU A 113 -3.27 1.72 28.13
N ALA A 114 -4.54 2.17 28.14
CA ALA A 114 -5.30 2.39 26.91
C ALA A 114 -4.78 3.59 26.08
N SER A 115 -4.16 4.58 26.73
CA SER A 115 -3.59 5.75 26.04
C SER A 115 -2.25 5.43 25.36
N LEU A 116 -1.36 4.71 26.03
CA LEU A 116 -0.05 4.31 25.50
C LEU A 116 -0.17 3.24 24.41
N PHE A 117 -1.08 2.28 24.55
CA PHE A 117 -1.34 1.28 23.51
C PHE A 117 -1.99 1.87 22.24
N LYS A 118 -2.76 2.96 22.38
CA LYS A 118 -3.52 3.53 21.26
C LYS A 118 -2.66 4.19 20.17
N LEU A 119 -1.57 4.87 20.55
CA LEU A 119 -0.82 5.71 19.61
C LEU A 119 0.30 4.96 18.87
N GLU A 120 0.97 4.06 19.55
CA GLU A 120 2.12 3.33 18.99
C GLU A 120 1.71 2.11 18.15
N LEU A 121 0.68 1.36 18.56
CA LEU A 121 0.24 0.17 17.82
C LEU A 121 -0.22 0.53 16.41
N ASN A 122 -0.93 1.65 16.25
CA ASN A 122 -1.40 2.09 14.94
C ASN A 122 -0.24 2.49 14.02
N SER A 123 0.79 3.15 14.56
CA SER A 123 1.99 3.53 13.81
C SER A 123 2.77 2.29 13.33
N ILE A 124 2.87 1.26 14.18
CA ILE A 124 3.50 -0.01 13.82
C ILE A 124 2.68 -0.75 12.75
N LEU A 125 1.35 -0.79 12.90
CA LEU A 125 0.46 -1.43 11.92
C LEU A 125 0.47 -0.72 10.57
N ASP A 126 0.45 0.62 10.55
CA ASP A 126 0.57 1.43 9.35
C ASP A 126 1.94 1.21 8.67
N LEU A 127 3.02 1.18 9.46
CA LEU A 127 4.37 0.89 8.95
C LEU A 127 4.45 -0.51 8.33
N ALA A 128 3.92 -1.52 9.02
CA ALA A 128 3.90 -2.89 8.53
C ALA A 128 3.07 -3.01 7.25
N LEU A 129 1.89 -2.38 7.21
CA LEU A 129 1.03 -2.35 6.03
C LEU A 129 1.76 -1.71 4.84
N ALA A 130 2.33 -0.53 5.03
CA ALA A 130 3.10 0.18 3.99
C ALA A 130 4.25 -0.70 3.47
N TYR A 131 5.02 -1.31 4.37
CA TYR A 131 6.13 -2.19 4.01
C TYR A 131 5.67 -3.39 3.16
N TYR A 132 4.63 -4.10 3.59
CA TYR A 132 4.16 -5.30 2.89
C TYR A 132 3.50 -4.98 1.55
N VAL A 133 2.73 -3.89 1.47
CA VAL A 133 2.11 -3.42 0.22
C VAL A 133 3.19 -3.02 -0.80
N LEU A 134 4.17 -2.22 -0.40
CA LEU A 134 5.25 -1.78 -1.29
C LEU A 134 6.17 -2.92 -1.69
N SER A 135 6.53 -3.80 -0.75
CA SER A 135 7.34 -4.98 -1.07
C SER A 135 6.62 -5.89 -2.08
N GLY A 136 5.32 -6.12 -1.88
CA GLY A 136 4.49 -6.85 -2.85
C GLY A 136 4.46 -6.16 -4.23
N ALA A 137 4.32 -4.84 -4.27
CA ALA A 137 4.34 -4.08 -5.52
C ALA A 137 5.71 -4.13 -6.24
N VAL A 138 6.81 -4.05 -5.49
CA VAL A 138 8.17 -4.19 -6.03
C VAL A 138 8.39 -5.59 -6.58
N CYS A 139 7.93 -6.63 -5.88
CA CYS A 139 7.99 -8.01 -6.39
C CYS A 139 7.17 -8.18 -7.69
N LEU A 140 6.02 -7.50 -7.80
CA LEU A 140 5.23 -7.49 -9.04
C LEU A 140 5.97 -6.80 -10.20
N LEU A 141 6.64 -5.67 -9.95
CA LEU A 141 7.48 -5.00 -10.96
C LEU A 141 8.65 -5.88 -11.39
N ARG A 142 9.28 -6.59 -10.44
CA ARG A 142 10.34 -7.56 -10.72
C ARG A 142 9.84 -8.71 -11.59
N ALA A 143 8.61 -9.19 -11.35
CA ALA A 143 7.99 -10.23 -12.16
C ALA A 143 7.70 -9.75 -13.60
N GLN A 144 7.49 -8.44 -13.79
CA GLN A 144 7.34 -7.81 -15.10
C GLN A 144 8.67 -7.54 -15.82
N GLY A 145 9.81 -7.81 -15.19
CA GLY A 145 11.14 -7.59 -15.78
C GLY A 145 11.64 -6.15 -15.74
N ASP A 146 10.95 -5.23 -15.05
CA ASP A 146 11.31 -3.80 -14.98
C ASP A 146 12.29 -3.52 -13.83
N SER A 147 13.56 -3.89 -14.05
CA SER A 147 14.64 -3.78 -13.06
C SER A 147 14.98 -2.34 -12.68
N VAL A 148 14.79 -1.38 -13.60
CA VAL A 148 15.06 0.05 -13.38
C VAL A 148 14.07 0.62 -12.37
N ARG A 149 12.77 0.35 -12.55
CA ARG A 149 11.76 0.81 -11.60
C ARG A 149 11.85 0.06 -10.28
N GLU A 150 12.15 -1.24 -10.30
CA GLU A 150 12.38 -2.03 -9.09
C GLU A 150 13.42 -1.37 -8.16
N ALA A 151 14.62 -1.09 -8.67
CA ALA A 151 15.70 -0.51 -7.88
C ALA A 151 15.33 0.89 -7.34
N PHE A 152 14.64 1.68 -8.15
CA PHE A 152 14.17 3.01 -7.77
C PHE A 152 13.15 2.98 -6.62
N TYR A 153 12.14 2.11 -6.71
CA TYR A 153 11.13 1.96 -5.66
C TYR A 153 11.70 1.34 -4.39
N LEU A 154 12.61 0.37 -4.52
CA LEU A 154 13.25 -0.26 -3.38
C LEU A 154 14.12 0.72 -2.57
N LYS A 155 14.86 1.61 -3.25
CA LYS A 155 15.63 2.66 -2.56
C LYS A 155 14.71 3.61 -1.81
N ARG A 156 13.65 4.09 -2.45
CA ARG A 156 12.70 5.02 -1.82
C ARG A 156 11.93 4.37 -0.66
N LEU A 157 11.56 3.09 -0.78
CA LEU A 157 10.92 2.32 0.28
C LEU A 157 11.79 2.27 1.53
N LYS A 158 13.09 1.96 1.38
CA LYS A 158 14.05 1.95 2.49
C LYS A 158 14.15 3.33 3.16
N THR A 159 14.26 4.39 2.37
CA THR A 159 14.31 5.76 2.88
C THR A 159 13.04 6.13 3.65
N TYR A 160 11.86 5.80 3.09
CA TYR A 160 10.58 6.03 3.75
C TYR A 160 10.50 5.30 5.11
N LEU A 161 10.89 4.02 5.14
CA LEU A 161 10.84 3.20 6.35
C LEU A 161 11.75 3.76 7.44
N ILE A 162 12.98 4.16 7.09
CA ILE A 162 13.92 4.78 8.05
C ILE A 162 13.34 6.07 8.60
N LEU A 163 12.86 6.98 7.73
CA LEU A 163 12.32 8.27 8.16
C LEU A 163 11.09 8.10 9.06
N LEU A 164 10.20 7.16 8.73
CA LEU A 164 9.01 6.92 9.53
C LEU A 164 9.36 6.32 10.89
N VAL A 165 10.26 5.34 10.96
CA VAL A 165 10.72 4.75 12.23
C VAL A 165 11.40 5.82 13.09
N THR A 166 12.27 6.66 12.52
CA THR A 166 12.92 7.75 13.25
C THR A 166 11.89 8.75 13.78
N ALA A 167 10.90 9.14 12.97
CA ALA A 167 9.84 10.05 13.40
C ALA A 167 9.01 9.44 14.53
N SER A 168 8.66 8.15 14.46
CA SER A 168 7.92 7.46 15.52
C SER A 168 8.71 7.42 16.83
N VAL A 169 9.98 6.98 16.78
CA VAL A 169 10.85 6.92 17.98
C VAL A 169 11.02 8.30 18.60
N LEU A 170 11.24 9.34 17.78
CA LEU A 170 11.34 10.71 18.27
C LEU A 170 10.04 11.18 18.93
N GLY A 171 8.89 10.80 18.37
CA GLY A 171 7.56 11.05 18.96
C GLY A 171 7.40 10.41 20.32
N THR A 172 7.78 9.14 20.46
CA THR A 172 7.74 8.42 21.74
C THR A 172 8.62 9.11 22.78
N ILE A 173 9.83 9.55 22.41
CA ILE A 173 10.75 10.25 23.32
C ILE A 173 10.16 11.60 23.75
N LEU A 174 9.63 12.39 22.82
CA LEU A 174 9.01 13.69 23.13
C LEU A 174 7.82 13.54 24.09
N MET A 175 7.00 12.50 23.88
CA MET A 175 5.89 12.18 24.79
C MET A 175 6.40 11.76 26.18
N ALA A 176 7.42 10.89 26.25
CA ALA A 176 8.00 10.44 27.51
C ALA A 176 8.60 11.59 28.34
N LEU A 177 9.15 12.61 27.66
CA LEU A 177 9.68 13.82 28.30
C LEU A 177 8.58 14.83 28.67
N GLY A 178 7.31 14.57 28.36
CA GLY A 178 6.20 15.49 28.62
C GLY A 178 6.27 16.78 27.80
N VAL A 179 7.00 16.78 26.68
CA VAL A 179 7.17 17.95 25.83
C VAL A 179 5.98 18.05 24.88
N ILE A 180 4.84 18.52 25.38
CA ILE A 180 3.60 18.75 24.61
C ILE A 180 3.65 20.11 23.86
N SER A 181 4.85 20.63 23.59
CA SER A 181 5.04 21.94 22.94
C SER A 181 4.90 21.83 21.42
N GLY A 182 5.15 22.93 20.70
CA GLY A 182 5.06 23.02 19.23
C GLY A 182 5.85 21.95 18.46
N TRP A 183 6.81 21.25 19.09
CA TRP A 183 7.51 20.11 18.50
C TRP A 183 6.59 18.95 18.11
N THR A 184 5.52 18.71 18.88
CA THR A 184 4.53 17.68 18.53
C THR A 184 3.80 18.01 17.22
N VAL A 185 3.49 19.28 17.00
CA VAL A 185 2.88 19.77 15.75
C VAL A 185 3.85 19.61 14.58
N VAL A 186 5.12 19.99 14.76
CA VAL A 186 6.16 19.83 13.73
C VAL A 186 6.31 18.35 13.36
N LEU A 187 6.38 17.45 14.35
CA LEU A 187 6.49 16.03 14.10
C LEU A 187 5.25 15.47 13.37
N GLY A 188 4.06 15.90 13.77
CA GLY A 188 2.81 15.57 13.07
C GLY A 188 2.83 15.99 11.60
N MET A 189 3.35 17.19 11.30
CA MET A 189 3.52 17.68 9.92
C MET A 189 4.52 16.84 9.13
N VAL A 190 5.64 16.41 9.75
CA VAL A 190 6.62 15.51 9.12
C VAL A 190 5.99 14.17 8.78
N VAL A 191 5.26 13.56 9.73
CA VAL A 191 4.57 12.28 9.51
C VAL A 191 3.52 12.41 8.40
N LEU A 192 2.78 13.53 8.34
CA LEU A 192 1.83 13.79 7.27
C LEU A 192 2.52 13.91 5.91
N ALA A 193 3.64 14.64 5.82
CA ALA A 193 4.42 14.75 4.60
C ALA A 193 4.94 13.37 4.12
N LEU A 194 5.40 12.53 5.05
CA LEU A 194 5.80 11.15 4.75
C LEU A 194 4.62 10.33 4.20
N ARG A 195 3.41 10.44 4.77
CA ARG A 195 2.22 9.74 4.26
C ARG A 195 1.83 10.21 2.86
N ILE A 196 1.88 11.51 2.58
CA ILE A 196 1.64 12.05 1.23
C ILE A 196 2.68 11.48 0.25
N TRP A 197 3.94 11.40 0.66
CA TRP A 197 5.00 10.81 -0.15
C TRP A 197 4.77 9.32 -0.42
N LEU A 198 4.28 8.57 0.57
CA LEU A 198 3.88 7.16 0.41
C LEU A 198 2.77 7.00 -0.64
N ILE A 199 1.72 7.82 -0.54
CA ILE A 199 0.58 7.81 -1.46
C ILE A 199 1.04 8.13 -2.89
N ALA A 200 1.93 9.12 -3.05
CA ALA A 200 2.54 9.43 -4.34
C ALA A 200 3.37 8.26 -4.90
N MET A 201 4.08 7.53 -4.04
CA MET A 201 4.83 6.34 -4.44
C MET A 201 3.89 5.23 -4.95
N LEU A 202 2.80 4.97 -4.22
CA LEU A 202 1.77 4.01 -4.61
C LEU A 202 1.09 4.38 -5.94
N HIS A 203 0.85 5.66 -6.17
CA HIS A 203 0.28 6.13 -7.44
C HIS A 203 1.20 5.85 -8.63
N GLY A 204 2.51 6.06 -8.45
CA GLY A 204 3.50 5.83 -9.51
C GLY A 204 3.67 4.36 -9.90
N LEU A 205 3.25 3.42 -9.05
CA LEU A 205 3.28 1.98 -9.32
C LEU A 205 2.21 1.53 -10.32
N LYS A 206 1.28 2.40 -10.73
CA LYS A 206 0.34 2.10 -11.80
C LYS A 206 1.11 1.73 -13.07
N PRO A 207 0.86 0.55 -13.67
CA PRO A 207 1.50 0.17 -14.92
C PRO A 207 1.10 1.18 -15.98
N LYS A 208 2.09 1.80 -16.64
CA LYS A 208 1.81 2.62 -17.82
C LYS A 208 1.31 1.67 -18.90
N THR A 209 0.06 1.83 -19.30
CA THR A 209 -0.59 1.08 -20.39
C THR A 209 0.03 1.51 -21.72
N THR A 210 1.32 1.28 -21.91
CA THR A 210 2.06 1.74 -23.10
C THR A 210 1.95 0.77 -24.27
N MET A 211 1.32 -0.40 -24.09
CA MET A 211 1.19 -1.42 -25.14
C MET A 211 -0.01 -1.24 -26.11
N GLY A 212 -0.84 -0.21 -25.93
CA GLY A 212 -1.99 0.02 -26.83
C GLY A 212 -1.66 0.82 -28.11
N LYS A 213 -0.50 1.48 -28.16
CA LYS A 213 -0.15 2.35 -29.31
C LYS A 213 0.80 1.72 -30.32
N VAL A 214 1.67 0.79 -29.92
CA VAL A 214 2.63 0.18 -30.87
C VAL A 214 1.95 -0.84 -31.79
N LEU A 215 0.97 -1.59 -31.30
CA LEU A 215 0.23 -2.57 -32.12
C LEU A 215 -0.75 -1.93 -33.12
N LYS A 216 -1.18 -0.69 -32.91
CA LYS A 216 -2.02 0.03 -33.88
C LYS A 216 -1.21 0.66 -35.01
N THR A 217 0.08 0.92 -34.80
CA THR A 217 0.94 1.43 -35.86
C THR A 217 1.40 0.30 -36.79
N GLU A 218 1.59 -0.92 -36.29
CA GLU A 218 2.02 -2.03 -37.15
C GLU A 218 0.88 -2.74 -37.91
N LEU A 219 -0.35 -2.76 -37.39
CA LEU A 219 -1.51 -3.29 -38.12
C LEU A 219 -2.25 -2.24 -38.98
N GLY A 220 -1.94 -0.95 -38.82
CA GLY A 220 -2.56 0.12 -39.61
C GLY A 220 -1.94 0.32 -41.00
N ASP A 221 -0.72 -0.17 -41.21
CA ASP A 221 0.05 0.09 -42.44
C ASP A 221 0.06 -1.11 -43.41
N THR A 222 -0.54 -2.26 -43.05
CA THR A 222 -0.59 -3.46 -43.91
C THR A 222 -1.88 -3.63 -44.73
N GLU A 223 -2.91 -2.82 -44.52
CA GLU A 223 -4.21 -2.98 -45.22
C GLU A 223 -4.45 -2.04 -46.43
N LEU A 224 -3.48 -1.19 -46.82
CA LEU A 224 -3.68 -0.24 -47.93
C LEU A 224 -2.96 -0.56 -49.25
N GLU A 225 -2.27 -1.71 -49.38
CA GLU A 225 -1.51 -2.05 -50.60
C GLU A 225 -2.11 -3.22 -51.42
N ASN A 226 -3.44 -3.36 -51.43
CA ASN A 226 -4.12 -4.25 -52.38
C ASN A 226 -5.47 -3.65 -52.82
N SER A 227 -5.42 -2.59 -53.63
CA SER A 227 -6.57 -2.18 -54.44
C SER A 227 -6.23 -2.42 -55.92
N PRO A 228 -6.98 -3.28 -56.63
CA PRO A 228 -6.71 -3.57 -58.03
C PRO A 228 -7.04 -2.36 -58.89
N GLN A 229 -6.07 -1.95 -59.71
CA GLN A 229 -6.26 -0.98 -60.78
C GLN A 229 -7.28 -1.53 -61.78
N SER A 230 -8.37 -0.77 -62.00
CA SER A 230 -9.30 -0.94 -63.11
C SER A 230 -9.30 0.31 -63.97
#